data_AF-A0A7C1ZUD8-F1
#
_entry.id   AF-A0A7C1ZUD8-F1
#
_cell.length_a   1.000
_cell.length_b   1.000
_cell.length_c   1.000
_cell.angle_alpha   90.00
_cell.angle_beta   90.00
_cell.angle_gamma   90.00
#
_symmetry.space_group_name_H-M   'P 1'
#
loop_
_entity.id
_entity.type
_entity.pdbx_description
1 polymer ?
#
loop_
_entity_poly.entity_id
_entity_poly.type
_entity_poly.pdbx_seq_one_letter_code
_entity_poly.pdbx_strand_id
1 'polypeptide(L)'
;YNKGSSFFEKGKSYYEKKEYKKAKIYLEEAKNLFENGNFDTNSTEDMLEDCNSCIEAYDLIFEGDLFLENNDPEKAREMYSQVKCEDLKSTAEEKIDNIDIYEESLQSFNTAVEYYSQKNYSQALSLFKTLENILVGEKQKKCKDYIEKCKKYIEAQNLYDEGIKLIFNDNLSAQKKFIEAGIIYDSLGENSEKCNTFSEALVNFLIGETLWNSDPKSALKYFEKAEKDFKYLDFQKGVEKCEYYIKRSKKGHLIYWIFFITSLIVVISVYLLYFKKKKKDNKNVKKELKKLVDKYANGEISLEEFDKKKKKVIK
;
A
#
# COMPACT_ATOMS: atom_id res chain seq x y z
N TYR A 1 41.10 -37.74 45.22
CA TYR A 1 40.22 -36.99 46.16
C TYR A 1 40.15 -35.50 45.82
N ASN A 2 40.72 -34.55 46.59
CA ASN A 2 40.41 -33.10 46.50
C ASN A 2 40.32 -32.51 45.08
N LYS A 3 41.23 -32.91 44.15
CA LYS A 3 41.14 -32.51 42.74
C LYS A 3 39.81 -32.97 42.12
N GLY A 4 39.52 -34.27 42.12
CA GLY A 4 38.28 -34.86 41.58
C GLY A 4 37.01 -34.25 42.20
N SER A 5 37.00 -33.99 43.51
CA SER A 5 35.87 -33.29 44.15
C SER A 5 35.63 -31.89 43.56
N SER A 6 36.71 -31.16 43.25
CA SER A 6 36.61 -29.86 42.58
C SER A 6 36.24 -29.95 41.09
N PHE A 7 36.37 -31.11 40.44
CA PHE A 7 35.83 -31.34 39.10
C PHE A 7 34.34 -31.69 39.18
N PHE A 8 33.93 -32.55 40.12
CA PHE A 8 32.53 -32.89 40.36
C PHE A 8 31.66 -31.66 40.66
N GLU A 9 32.04 -30.82 41.62
CA GLU A 9 31.26 -29.61 41.97
C GLU A 9 31.15 -28.62 40.79
N LYS A 10 32.15 -28.57 39.90
CA LYS A 10 32.06 -27.78 38.65
C LYS A 10 31.13 -28.43 37.64
N GLY A 11 31.24 -29.74 37.43
CA GLY A 11 30.38 -30.51 36.53
C GLY A 11 28.91 -30.40 36.93
N LYS A 12 28.61 -30.63 38.22
CA LYS A 12 27.31 -30.39 38.83
C LYS A 12 26.84 -28.94 38.66
N SER A 13 27.68 -27.95 38.92
CA SER A 13 27.28 -26.55 38.74
C SER A 13 27.05 -26.16 37.26
N TYR A 14 27.60 -26.90 36.29
CA TYR A 14 27.23 -26.75 34.87
C TYR A 14 25.96 -27.53 34.52
N TYR A 15 25.75 -28.71 35.11
CA TYR A 15 24.53 -29.52 34.97
C TYR A 15 23.30 -28.75 35.47
N GLU A 16 23.37 -28.16 36.67
CA GLU A 16 22.35 -27.29 37.27
C GLU A 16 22.03 -26.04 36.42
N LYS A 17 22.94 -25.65 35.50
CA LYS A 17 22.75 -24.55 34.54
C LYS A 17 22.32 -25.02 33.15
N LYS A 18 22.05 -26.32 32.96
CA LYS A 18 21.77 -26.98 31.67
C LYS A 18 22.90 -26.83 30.63
N GLU A 19 24.13 -26.59 31.08
CA GLU A 19 25.31 -26.47 30.22
C GLU A 19 25.92 -27.88 29.95
N TYR A 20 25.11 -28.86 29.54
CA TYR A 20 25.48 -30.30 29.56
C TYR A 20 26.77 -30.62 28.79
N LYS A 21 27.04 -29.96 27.65
CA LYS A 21 28.31 -30.13 26.88
C LYS A 21 29.56 -29.72 27.70
N LYS A 22 29.43 -28.84 28.71
CA LYS A 22 30.50 -28.54 29.69
C LYS A 22 30.41 -29.45 30.92
N ALA A 23 29.20 -29.70 31.42
CA ALA A 23 28.99 -30.56 32.58
C ALA A 23 29.63 -31.93 32.38
N LYS A 24 29.37 -32.57 31.22
CA LYS A 24 29.95 -33.83 30.80
C LYS A 24 31.48 -33.86 30.94
N ILE A 25 32.19 -32.87 30.39
CA ILE A 25 33.66 -32.80 30.45
C ILE A 25 34.16 -32.82 31.91
N TYR A 26 33.57 -31.98 32.77
CA TYR A 26 33.97 -31.90 34.17
C TYR A 26 33.55 -33.14 34.99
N LEU A 27 32.46 -33.82 34.63
CA LEU A 27 32.01 -35.07 35.25
C LEU A 27 32.84 -36.29 34.80
N GLU A 28 33.25 -36.34 33.52
CA GLU A 28 34.20 -37.34 33.00
C GLU A 28 35.58 -37.19 33.66
N GLU A 29 36.10 -35.95 33.76
CA GLU A 29 37.34 -35.67 34.50
C GLU A 29 37.21 -36.00 36.00
N ALA A 30 36.04 -35.84 36.61
CA ALA A 30 35.79 -36.28 37.98
C ALA A 30 35.82 -37.81 38.09
N LYS A 31 35.07 -38.53 37.25
CA LYS A 31 34.98 -39.99 37.23
C LYS A 31 36.36 -40.64 37.09
N ASN A 32 37.16 -40.19 36.12
CA ASN A 32 38.52 -40.67 35.87
C ASN A 32 39.48 -40.41 37.06
N LEU A 33 39.22 -39.38 37.88
CA LEU A 33 39.99 -39.09 39.09
C LEU A 33 39.52 -39.85 40.35
N PHE A 34 38.48 -40.68 40.23
CA PHE A 34 37.87 -41.44 41.32
C PHE A 34 37.87 -42.97 41.14
N GLU A 35 38.35 -43.51 40.02
CA GLU A 35 38.39 -44.97 39.70
C GLU A 35 39.08 -45.89 40.74
N ASN A 36 39.69 -45.34 41.80
CA ASN A 36 40.39 -46.07 42.86
C ASN A 36 40.02 -45.57 44.29
N GLY A 37 38.79 -45.14 44.55
CA GLY A 37 38.38 -44.76 45.90
C GLY A 37 36.88 -44.60 46.13
N ASN A 38 36.48 -44.54 47.41
CA ASN A 38 35.09 -44.34 47.84
C ASN A 38 34.60 -42.93 47.45
N PHE A 39 34.02 -42.81 46.27
CA PHE A 39 33.24 -41.67 45.81
C PHE A 39 31.86 -42.16 45.37
N ASP A 40 30.86 -41.28 45.32
CA ASP A 40 29.53 -41.64 44.82
C ASP A 40 29.55 -41.69 43.28
N THR A 41 29.95 -42.85 42.76
CA THR A 41 30.01 -43.12 41.33
C THR A 41 28.64 -43.05 40.69
N ASN A 42 27.61 -43.55 41.38
CA ASN A 42 26.24 -43.67 40.86
C ASN A 42 25.69 -42.28 40.53
N SER A 43 25.74 -41.34 41.49
CA SER A 43 25.33 -39.94 41.26
C SER A 43 26.12 -39.23 40.14
N THR A 44 27.32 -39.72 39.79
CA THR A 44 28.13 -39.18 38.70
C THR A 44 27.78 -39.84 37.36
N GLU A 45 27.42 -41.12 37.36
CA GLU A 45 27.01 -41.88 36.19
C GLU A 45 25.60 -41.47 35.72
N ASP A 46 24.65 -41.30 36.65
CA ASP A 46 23.30 -40.79 36.37
C ASP A 46 23.38 -39.41 35.66
N MET A 47 24.14 -38.47 36.23
CA MET A 47 24.36 -37.14 35.64
C MET A 47 25.07 -37.18 34.28
N LEU A 48 25.90 -38.20 34.02
CA LEU A 48 26.57 -38.38 32.73
C LEU A 48 25.62 -38.97 31.67
N GLU A 49 24.71 -39.87 32.05
CA GLU A 49 23.67 -40.39 31.16
C GLU A 49 22.69 -39.28 30.77
N ASP A 50 22.20 -38.50 31.74
CA ASP A 50 21.40 -37.30 31.48
C ASP A 50 22.12 -36.31 30.56
N CYS A 51 23.41 -36.03 30.82
CA CYS A 51 24.20 -35.16 29.95
C CYS A 51 24.28 -35.70 28.52
N ASN A 52 24.41 -37.01 28.31
CA ASN A 52 24.42 -37.60 26.98
C ASN A 52 23.06 -37.47 26.29
N SER A 53 21.98 -37.83 26.99
CA SER A 53 20.59 -37.71 26.52
C SER A 53 20.23 -36.27 26.10
N CYS A 54 20.61 -35.28 26.90
CA CYS A 54 20.36 -33.87 26.61
C CYS A 54 21.32 -33.28 25.55
N ILE A 55 22.49 -33.90 25.31
CA ILE A 55 23.35 -33.57 24.16
C ILE A 55 22.74 -34.10 22.86
N GLU A 56 22.35 -35.37 22.84
CA GLU A 56 21.67 -36.03 21.71
C GLU A 56 20.38 -35.27 21.34
N ALA A 57 19.58 -34.86 22.34
CA ALA A 57 18.38 -34.07 22.15
C ALA A 57 18.62 -32.69 21.51
N TYR A 58 19.70 -31.98 21.86
CA TYR A 58 20.05 -30.72 21.19
C TYR A 58 20.42 -30.93 19.72
N ASP A 59 21.17 -32.00 19.43
CA ASP A 59 21.65 -32.29 18.09
C ASP A 59 20.48 -32.80 17.21
N LEU A 60 19.53 -33.57 17.76
CA LEU A 60 18.24 -33.94 17.13
C LEU A 60 17.34 -32.73 16.83
N ILE A 61 17.18 -31.79 17.76
CA ILE A 61 16.38 -30.57 17.53
C ILE A 61 17.01 -29.72 16.41
N PHE A 62 18.35 -29.65 16.36
CA PHE A 62 19.07 -28.95 15.30
C PHE A 62 18.90 -29.62 13.93
N GLU A 63 18.96 -30.95 13.84
CA GLU A 63 18.67 -31.68 12.60
C GLU A 63 17.20 -31.52 12.17
N GLY A 64 16.25 -31.54 13.11
CA GLY A 64 14.84 -31.27 12.82
C GLY A 64 14.59 -29.87 12.24
N ASP A 65 15.25 -28.84 12.78
CA ASP A 65 15.18 -27.48 12.23
C ASP A 65 15.79 -27.40 10.82
N LEU A 66 16.89 -28.10 10.56
CA LEU A 66 17.48 -28.20 9.22
C LEU A 66 16.56 -28.91 8.21
N PHE A 67 15.86 -29.98 8.62
CA PHE A 67 14.86 -30.63 7.75
C PHE A 67 13.70 -29.67 7.43
N LEU A 68 13.23 -28.89 8.40
CA LEU A 68 12.17 -27.90 8.18
C LEU A 68 12.61 -26.73 7.27
N GLU A 69 13.87 -26.27 7.36
CA GLU A 69 14.44 -25.31 6.41
C GLU A 69 14.50 -25.85 4.98
N ASN A 70 14.70 -27.16 4.82
CA ASN A 70 14.75 -27.88 3.54
C ASN A 70 13.37 -28.36 3.05
N ASN A 71 12.26 -27.97 3.70
CA ASN A 71 10.89 -28.36 3.35
C ASN A 71 10.64 -29.88 3.47
N ASP A 72 11.20 -30.52 4.51
CA ASP A 72 11.03 -31.93 4.85
C ASP A 72 10.37 -32.08 6.25
N PRO A 73 9.07 -31.73 6.38
CA PRO A 73 8.37 -31.71 7.67
C PRO A 73 8.21 -33.10 8.29
N GLU A 74 8.19 -34.16 7.48
CA GLU A 74 8.10 -35.55 7.95
C GLU A 74 9.36 -35.93 8.75
N LYS A 75 10.56 -35.67 8.21
CA LYS A 75 11.81 -35.90 8.97
C LYS A 75 12.00 -34.93 10.11
N ALA A 76 11.55 -33.68 9.99
CA ALA A 76 11.55 -32.76 11.13
C ALA A 76 10.77 -33.35 12.31
N ARG A 77 9.56 -33.87 12.05
CA ARG A 77 8.71 -34.56 13.04
C ARG A 77 9.40 -35.82 13.59
N GLU A 78 10.07 -36.60 12.73
CA GLU A 78 10.84 -37.81 13.12
C GLU A 78 12.00 -37.48 14.09
N MET A 79 12.77 -36.42 13.84
CA MET A 79 13.88 -36.02 14.71
C MET A 79 13.39 -35.48 16.07
N TYR A 80 12.37 -34.60 16.07
CA TYR A 80 11.81 -34.09 17.33
C TYR A 80 11.18 -35.23 18.17
N SER A 81 10.55 -36.21 17.54
CA SER A 81 9.94 -37.37 18.23
C SER A 81 10.96 -38.32 18.90
N GLN A 82 12.25 -38.17 18.60
CA GLN A 82 13.32 -38.98 19.22
C GLN A 82 13.94 -38.33 20.47
N VAL A 83 13.54 -37.09 20.82
CA VAL A 83 14.04 -36.36 21.99
C VAL A 83 13.58 -37.02 23.29
N LYS A 84 14.54 -37.56 24.06
CA LYS A 84 14.31 -38.25 25.35
C LYS A 84 14.68 -37.42 26.58
N CYS A 85 15.44 -36.34 26.41
CA CYS A 85 15.80 -35.43 27.50
C CYS A 85 14.57 -34.66 27.98
N GLU A 86 14.08 -34.97 29.18
CA GLU A 86 12.86 -34.36 29.76
C GLU A 86 12.97 -32.81 29.83
N ASP A 87 14.19 -32.30 30.02
CA ASP A 87 14.51 -30.87 30.05
C ASP A 87 14.39 -30.12 28.70
N LEU A 88 14.25 -30.85 27.58
CA LEU A 88 14.09 -30.34 26.21
C LEU A 88 12.83 -30.88 25.50
N LYS A 89 12.18 -31.89 26.07
CA LYS A 89 11.02 -32.59 25.53
C LYS A 89 9.83 -31.67 25.23
N SER A 90 9.51 -30.74 26.13
CA SER A 90 8.44 -29.76 25.88
C SER A 90 8.74 -28.82 24.71
N THR A 91 10.01 -28.51 24.46
CA THR A 91 10.43 -27.79 23.25
C THR A 91 10.30 -28.64 22.00
N ALA A 92 10.57 -29.96 22.08
CA ALA A 92 10.33 -30.87 20.96
C ALA A 92 8.83 -31.08 20.66
N GLU A 93 7.99 -31.16 21.70
CA GLU A 93 6.52 -31.19 21.60
C GLU A 93 5.99 -29.89 20.96
N GLU A 94 6.42 -28.72 21.43
CA GLU A 94 6.09 -27.42 20.81
C GLU A 94 6.54 -27.35 19.34
N LYS A 95 7.73 -27.86 19.03
CA LYS A 95 8.23 -27.94 17.64
C LYS A 95 7.35 -28.81 16.76
N ILE A 96 6.85 -29.95 17.26
CA ILE A 96 5.95 -30.86 16.54
C ILE A 96 4.58 -30.20 16.28
N ASP A 97 3.98 -29.57 17.28
CA ASP A 97 2.69 -28.86 17.13
C ASP A 97 2.77 -27.74 16.07
N ASN A 98 3.93 -27.07 15.99
CA ASN A 98 4.18 -26.04 14.97
C ASN A 98 4.39 -26.59 13.54
N ILE A 99 4.61 -27.90 13.34
CA ILE A 99 4.73 -28.48 11.98
C ILE A 99 3.39 -28.41 11.24
N ASP A 100 2.27 -28.75 11.90
CA ASP A 100 0.94 -28.67 11.28
C ASP A 100 0.65 -27.24 10.77
N ILE A 101 1.01 -26.24 11.58
CA ILE A 101 0.88 -24.81 11.25
C ILE A 101 1.81 -24.41 10.09
N TYR A 102 3.01 -24.98 10.01
CA TYR A 102 3.94 -24.79 8.89
C TYR A 102 3.40 -25.43 7.59
N GLU A 103 2.82 -26.63 7.66
CA GLU A 103 2.26 -27.34 6.50
C GLU A 103 1.03 -26.60 5.92
N GLU A 104 0.12 -26.10 6.77
CA GLU A 104 -0.95 -25.18 6.33
C GLU A 104 -0.42 -23.86 5.75
N SER A 105 0.69 -23.37 6.30
CA SER A 105 1.38 -22.16 5.83
C SER A 105 2.06 -22.35 4.46
N LEU A 106 2.52 -23.56 4.13
CA LEU A 106 3.03 -23.88 2.79
C LEU A 106 1.93 -23.77 1.72
N GLN A 107 0.71 -24.20 2.02
CA GLN A 107 -0.41 -24.02 1.10
C GLN A 107 -0.85 -22.55 1.01
N SER A 108 -0.87 -21.84 2.14
CA SER A 108 -1.16 -20.40 2.18
C SER A 108 -0.12 -19.56 1.40
N PHE A 109 1.15 -19.99 1.35
CA PHE A 109 2.19 -19.40 0.52
C PHE A 109 1.86 -19.52 -0.97
N ASN A 110 1.34 -20.66 -1.42
CA ASN A 110 0.94 -20.86 -2.82
C ASN A 110 -0.20 -19.90 -3.20
N THR A 111 -1.20 -19.73 -2.33
CA THR A 111 -2.28 -18.73 -2.49
C THR A 111 -1.76 -17.29 -2.54
N ALA A 112 -0.75 -16.95 -1.73
CA ALA A 112 -0.12 -15.63 -1.75
C ALA A 112 0.63 -15.35 -3.07
N VAL A 113 1.31 -16.36 -3.62
CA VAL A 113 1.93 -16.32 -4.95
C VAL A 113 0.88 -16.22 -6.06
N GLU A 114 -0.26 -16.90 -5.92
CA GLU A 114 -1.37 -16.77 -6.87
C GLU A 114 -1.91 -15.33 -6.89
N TYR A 115 -2.24 -14.73 -5.73
CA TYR A 115 -2.68 -13.33 -5.65
C TYR A 115 -1.63 -12.35 -6.21
N TYR A 116 -0.34 -12.61 -6.00
CA TYR A 116 0.73 -11.83 -6.63
C TYR A 116 0.69 -11.94 -8.16
N SER A 117 0.51 -13.14 -8.71
CA SER A 117 0.40 -13.35 -10.16
C SER A 117 -0.85 -12.68 -10.77
N GLN A 118 -1.94 -12.62 -10.00
CA GLN A 118 -3.19 -11.93 -10.35
C GLN A 118 -3.10 -10.39 -10.18
N LYS A 119 -1.92 -9.85 -9.82
CA LYS A 119 -1.66 -8.43 -9.49
C LYS A 119 -2.46 -7.89 -8.31
N ASN A 120 -2.96 -8.79 -7.46
CA ASN A 120 -3.70 -8.48 -6.24
C ASN A 120 -2.73 -8.27 -5.06
N TYR A 121 -1.83 -7.30 -5.24
CA TYR A 121 -0.66 -7.09 -4.38
C TYR A 121 -1.02 -6.80 -2.91
N SER A 122 -2.19 -6.20 -2.65
CA SER A 122 -2.65 -5.92 -1.28
C SER A 122 -3.03 -7.19 -0.51
N GLN A 123 -3.70 -8.15 -1.15
CA GLN A 123 -4.02 -9.43 -0.51
C GLN A 123 -2.78 -10.33 -0.41
N ALA A 124 -1.93 -10.36 -1.44
CA ALA A 124 -0.64 -11.03 -1.42
C ALA A 124 0.26 -10.52 -0.27
N LEU A 125 0.43 -9.21 -0.13
CA LEU A 125 1.21 -8.58 0.95
C LEU A 125 0.67 -8.93 2.34
N SER A 126 -0.66 -9.04 2.49
CA SER A 126 -1.27 -9.42 3.77
C SER A 126 -0.92 -10.86 4.16
N LEU A 127 -0.98 -11.80 3.22
CA LEU A 127 -0.59 -13.20 3.47
C LEU A 127 0.91 -13.34 3.71
N PHE A 128 1.77 -12.78 2.84
CA PHE A 128 3.22 -12.94 2.99
C PHE A 128 3.75 -12.40 4.32
N LYS A 129 3.18 -11.30 4.85
CA LYS A 129 3.54 -10.76 6.18
C LYS A 129 3.24 -11.73 7.33
N THR A 130 2.12 -12.45 7.28
CA THR A 130 1.81 -13.49 8.27
C THR A 130 2.81 -14.64 8.14
N LEU A 131 3.04 -15.09 6.90
CA LEU A 131 3.88 -16.24 6.58
C LEU A 131 5.38 -16.00 6.83
N GLU A 132 5.85 -14.75 6.81
CA GLU A 132 7.25 -14.37 7.12
C GLU A 132 7.71 -14.85 8.51
N ASN A 133 6.78 -14.94 9.47
CA ASN A 133 7.08 -15.31 10.85
C ASN A 133 6.86 -16.81 11.15
N ILE A 134 6.32 -17.57 10.20
CA ILE A 134 5.98 -19.00 10.36
C ILE A 134 6.88 -19.88 9.47
N LEU A 135 7.10 -19.46 8.22
CA LEU A 135 7.95 -20.19 7.29
C LEU A 135 9.43 -19.90 7.57
N VAL A 136 10.27 -20.91 7.36
CA VAL A 136 11.73 -20.89 7.55
C VAL A 136 12.49 -21.05 6.21
N GLY A 137 13.82 -21.12 6.24
CA GLY A 137 14.65 -21.50 5.09
C GLY A 137 14.44 -20.63 3.84
N GLU A 138 14.33 -21.28 2.68
CA GLU A 138 14.14 -20.59 1.39
C GLU A 138 12.75 -19.96 1.24
N LYS A 139 11.71 -20.55 1.86
CA LYS A 139 10.34 -20.05 1.83
C LYS A 139 10.23 -18.69 2.52
N GLN A 140 10.89 -18.52 3.68
CA GLN A 140 10.94 -17.24 4.37
C GLN A 140 11.63 -16.13 3.55
N LYS A 141 12.73 -16.47 2.87
CA LYS A 141 13.46 -15.55 1.99
C LYS A 141 12.56 -15.09 0.85
N LYS A 142 11.81 -16.01 0.23
CA LYS A 142 10.80 -15.68 -0.79
C LYS A 142 9.67 -14.80 -0.25
N CYS A 143 9.17 -15.02 0.98
CA CYS A 143 8.20 -14.10 1.61
C CYS A 143 8.75 -12.67 1.68
N LYS A 144 9.99 -12.49 2.15
CA LYS A 144 10.65 -11.18 2.27
C LYS A 144 10.77 -10.47 0.92
N ASP A 145 11.24 -11.17 -0.11
CA ASP A 145 11.30 -10.69 -1.49
C ASP A 145 9.92 -10.25 -2.02
N TYR A 146 8.88 -11.07 -1.82
CA TYR A 146 7.52 -10.74 -2.26
C TYR A 146 6.92 -9.57 -1.48
N ILE A 147 7.21 -9.44 -0.19
CA ILE A 147 6.78 -8.30 0.65
C ILE A 147 7.35 -6.99 0.11
N GLU A 148 8.64 -6.95 -0.26
CA GLU A 148 9.25 -5.76 -0.86
C GLU A 148 8.63 -5.43 -2.23
N LYS A 149 8.50 -6.42 -3.10
CA LYS A 149 7.89 -6.26 -4.44
C LYS A 149 6.45 -5.77 -4.34
N CYS A 150 5.63 -6.35 -3.46
CA CYS A 150 4.23 -5.92 -3.26
C CYS A 150 4.15 -4.46 -2.75
N LYS A 151 5.01 -4.05 -1.80
CA LYS A 151 5.06 -2.65 -1.34
C LYS A 151 5.30 -1.69 -2.51
N LYS A 152 6.32 -1.97 -3.33
CA LYS A 152 6.68 -1.16 -4.51
C LYS A 152 5.55 -1.13 -5.56
N TYR A 153 4.89 -2.26 -5.84
CA TYR A 153 3.73 -2.28 -6.73
C TYR A 153 2.54 -1.46 -6.22
N ILE A 154 2.24 -1.52 -4.91
CA ILE A 154 1.18 -0.72 -4.28
C ILE A 154 1.52 0.78 -4.32
N GLU A 155 2.79 1.13 -4.09
CA GLU A 155 3.29 2.51 -4.23
C GLU A 155 3.13 3.02 -5.68
N ALA A 156 3.58 2.25 -6.67
CA ALA A 156 3.42 2.58 -8.09
C ALA A 156 1.94 2.76 -8.50
N GLN A 157 1.05 1.88 -8.03
CA GLN A 157 -0.39 1.99 -8.28
C GLN A 157 -0.99 3.23 -7.63
N ASN A 158 -0.61 3.55 -6.39
CA ASN A 158 -1.08 4.77 -5.70
C ASN A 158 -0.63 6.03 -6.45
N LEU A 159 0.62 6.08 -6.92
CA LEU A 159 1.16 7.18 -7.72
C LEU A 159 0.42 7.32 -9.06
N TYR A 160 0.16 6.22 -9.76
CA TYR A 160 -0.63 6.18 -11.00
C TYR A 160 -2.07 6.69 -10.78
N ASP A 161 -2.73 6.24 -9.70
CA ASP A 161 -4.08 6.67 -9.33
C ASP A 161 -4.14 8.14 -8.87
N GLU A 162 -3.06 8.68 -8.29
CA GLU A 162 -2.91 10.12 -8.05
C GLU A 162 -2.74 10.90 -9.35
N GLY A 163 -1.92 10.39 -10.29
CA GLY A 163 -1.77 10.97 -11.63
C GLY A 163 -3.11 11.12 -12.35
N ILE A 164 -3.96 10.09 -12.33
CA ILE A 164 -5.32 10.12 -12.90
C ILE A 164 -6.20 11.21 -12.26
N LYS A 165 -6.15 11.39 -10.93
CA LYS A 165 -6.96 12.40 -10.22
C LYS A 165 -6.53 13.83 -10.56
N LEU A 166 -5.24 14.03 -10.84
CA LEU A 166 -4.65 15.34 -11.15
C LEU A 166 -4.81 15.76 -12.62
N ILE A 167 -5.08 14.82 -13.53
CA ILE A 167 -4.95 14.96 -15.00
C ILE A 167 -5.81 16.05 -15.69
N PHE A 168 -6.75 16.66 -14.95
CA PHE A 168 -7.60 17.76 -15.43
C PHE A 168 -7.43 19.07 -14.63
N ASN A 169 -6.60 19.06 -13.57
CA ASN A 169 -6.50 20.14 -12.59
C ASN A 169 -5.06 20.63 -12.39
N ASP A 170 -4.09 19.71 -12.46
CA ASP A 170 -2.65 19.99 -12.41
C ASP A 170 -1.91 18.95 -13.26
N ASN A 171 -1.83 19.27 -14.55
CA ASN A 171 -1.24 18.41 -15.59
C ASN A 171 0.25 18.12 -15.34
N LEU A 172 0.98 19.04 -14.69
CA LEU A 172 2.41 18.90 -14.42
C LEU A 172 2.65 17.95 -13.24
N SER A 173 1.88 18.10 -12.16
CA SER A 173 1.92 17.12 -11.05
C SER A 173 1.40 15.75 -11.50
N ALA A 174 0.39 15.69 -12.37
CA ALA A 174 -0.07 14.44 -12.98
C ALA A 174 1.05 13.75 -13.77
N GLN A 175 1.74 14.48 -14.65
CA GLN A 175 2.86 13.94 -15.44
C GLN A 175 3.96 13.40 -14.53
N LYS A 176 4.37 14.17 -13.51
CA LYS A 176 5.37 13.75 -12.53
C LYS A 176 4.97 12.43 -11.86
N LYS A 177 3.71 12.29 -11.45
CA LYS A 177 3.20 11.07 -10.80
C LYS A 177 3.23 9.84 -11.71
N PHE A 178 2.91 10.00 -13.00
CA PHE A 178 3.06 8.90 -13.97
C PHE A 178 4.52 8.51 -14.21
N ILE A 179 5.45 9.47 -14.22
CA ILE A 179 6.89 9.19 -14.32
C ILE A 179 7.40 8.45 -13.07
N GLU A 180 7.03 8.90 -11.87
CA GLU A 180 7.38 8.25 -10.60
C GLU A 180 6.85 6.79 -10.56
N ALA A 181 5.61 6.56 -10.97
CA ALA A 181 5.04 5.22 -11.09
C ALA A 181 5.79 4.36 -12.14
N GLY A 182 6.05 4.91 -13.33
CA GLY A 182 6.73 4.22 -14.43
C GLY A 182 8.11 3.70 -14.04
N ILE A 183 8.93 4.55 -13.39
CA ILE A 183 10.26 4.19 -12.88
C ILE A 183 10.19 3.00 -11.90
N ILE A 184 9.15 2.95 -11.05
CA ILE A 184 8.98 1.82 -10.12
C ILE A 184 8.60 0.55 -10.87
N TYR A 185 7.67 0.60 -11.84
CA TYR A 185 7.33 -0.57 -12.68
C TYR A 185 8.56 -1.09 -13.46
N ASP A 186 9.36 -0.21 -14.06
CA ASP A 186 10.62 -0.56 -14.72
C ASP A 186 11.60 -1.23 -13.76
N SER A 187 11.74 -0.71 -12.54
CA SER A 187 12.62 -1.29 -11.50
C SER A 187 12.19 -2.68 -11.02
N LEU A 188 10.93 -3.05 -11.27
CA LEU A 188 10.35 -4.35 -10.95
C LEU A 188 10.36 -5.32 -12.15
N GLY A 189 10.83 -4.87 -13.31
CA GLY A 189 10.84 -5.64 -14.56
C GLY A 189 9.46 -5.81 -15.20
N GLU A 190 8.48 -4.98 -14.83
CA GLU A 190 7.15 -4.97 -15.45
C GLU A 190 7.02 -3.91 -16.55
N ASN A 191 6.06 -4.11 -17.45
CA ASN A 191 5.90 -3.23 -18.61
C ASN A 191 5.31 -1.85 -18.21
N SER A 192 6.19 -0.87 -18.04
CA SER A 192 5.89 0.54 -17.75
C SER A 192 5.21 1.30 -18.89
N GLU A 193 5.08 0.70 -20.09
CA GLU A 193 4.52 1.30 -21.32
C GLU A 193 3.23 2.11 -21.08
N LYS A 194 2.33 1.65 -20.20
CA LYS A 194 1.12 2.42 -19.83
C LYS A 194 1.45 3.74 -19.13
N CYS A 195 2.34 3.75 -18.14
CA CYS A 195 2.75 4.97 -17.44
C CYS A 195 3.49 5.93 -18.38
N ASN A 196 4.34 5.38 -19.25
CA ASN A 196 5.11 6.16 -20.22
C ASN A 196 4.17 6.78 -21.28
N THR A 197 3.21 6.01 -21.80
CA THR A 197 2.18 6.49 -22.74
C THR A 197 1.32 7.59 -22.11
N PHE A 198 0.87 7.44 -20.86
CA PHE A 198 0.12 8.48 -20.14
C PHE A 198 0.94 9.77 -19.92
N SER A 199 2.24 9.63 -19.62
CA SER A 199 3.16 10.76 -19.47
C SER A 199 3.43 11.48 -20.80
N GLU A 200 3.74 10.74 -21.87
CA GLU A 200 3.96 11.28 -23.21
C GLU A 200 2.70 11.96 -23.77
N ALA A 201 1.52 11.38 -23.55
CA ALA A 201 0.26 11.98 -23.98
C ALA A 201 -0.05 13.29 -23.24
N LEU A 202 0.30 13.40 -21.95
CA LEU A 202 0.26 14.66 -21.18
C LEU A 202 1.23 15.72 -21.72
N VAL A 203 2.47 15.33 -22.06
CA VAL A 203 3.44 16.24 -22.69
C VAL A 203 2.92 16.75 -24.03
N ASN A 204 2.36 15.87 -24.87
CA ASN A 204 1.74 16.27 -26.12
C ASN A 204 0.55 17.23 -25.87
N PHE A 205 -0.31 16.98 -24.88
CA PHE A 205 -1.41 17.89 -24.53
C PHE A 205 -0.92 19.29 -24.12
N LEU A 206 0.07 19.36 -23.22
CA LEU A 206 0.64 20.63 -22.75
C LEU A 206 1.32 21.45 -23.86
N ILE A 207 2.00 20.78 -24.80
CA ILE A 207 2.55 21.43 -25.99
C ILE A 207 1.40 21.95 -26.88
N GLY A 208 0.32 21.19 -27.02
CA GLY A 208 -0.90 21.61 -27.71
C GLY A 208 -1.53 22.87 -27.12
N GLU A 209 -1.73 22.92 -25.80
CA GLU A 209 -2.27 24.11 -25.11
C GLU A 209 -1.36 25.34 -25.28
N THR A 210 -0.04 25.14 -25.16
CA THR A 210 0.95 26.22 -25.32
C THR A 210 0.94 26.80 -26.73
N LEU A 211 0.78 25.96 -27.76
CA LEU A 211 0.74 26.37 -29.16
C LEU A 211 -0.65 26.87 -29.62
N TRP A 212 -1.72 26.60 -28.88
CA TRP A 212 -3.11 26.85 -29.31
C TRP A 212 -3.36 28.28 -29.80
N ASN A 213 -2.80 29.28 -29.15
CA ASN A 213 -3.02 30.69 -29.48
C ASN A 213 -2.06 31.24 -30.55
N SER A 214 -1.01 30.50 -30.93
CA SER A 214 0.09 30.97 -31.78
C SER A 214 0.26 30.16 -33.08
N ASP A 215 0.16 28.83 -33.01
CA ASP A 215 0.02 27.93 -34.16
C ASP A 215 -1.02 26.83 -33.87
N PRO A 216 -2.33 27.11 -34.12
CA PRO A 216 -3.39 26.13 -33.96
C PRO A 216 -3.22 24.87 -34.82
N LYS A 217 -2.47 24.94 -35.92
CA LYS A 217 -2.27 23.82 -36.86
C LYS A 217 -1.20 22.87 -36.38
N SER A 218 -0.15 23.36 -35.71
CA SER A 218 0.77 22.50 -34.97
C SER A 218 0.15 22.01 -33.67
N ALA A 219 -0.62 22.85 -32.95
CA ALA A 219 -1.35 22.45 -31.75
C ALA A 219 -2.25 21.22 -31.99
N LEU A 220 -3.04 21.21 -33.08
CA LEU A 220 -3.87 20.05 -33.45
C LEU A 220 -3.05 18.76 -33.53
N LYS A 221 -1.86 18.75 -34.16
CA LYS A 221 -1.03 17.54 -34.28
C LYS A 221 -0.59 16.96 -32.94
N TYR A 222 -0.40 17.83 -31.94
CA TYR A 222 -0.04 17.41 -30.60
C TYR A 222 -1.27 16.90 -29.83
N PHE A 223 -2.45 17.52 -30.02
CA PHE A 223 -3.71 16.99 -29.49
C PHE A 223 -4.13 15.66 -30.14
N GLU A 224 -3.94 15.47 -31.45
CA GLU A 224 -4.18 14.21 -32.18
C GLU A 224 -3.30 13.07 -31.66
N LYS A 225 -2.03 13.35 -31.33
CA LYS A 225 -1.15 12.38 -30.65
C LYS A 225 -1.67 12.05 -29.26
N ALA A 226 -1.93 13.09 -28.45
CA ALA A 226 -2.43 12.90 -27.09
C ALA A 226 -3.73 12.08 -27.06
N GLU A 227 -4.69 12.32 -27.96
CA GLU A 227 -5.94 11.56 -28.06
C GLU A 227 -5.73 10.10 -28.53
N LYS A 228 -4.85 9.87 -29.51
CA LYS A 228 -4.52 8.52 -29.99
C LYS A 228 -4.03 7.62 -28.85
N ASP A 229 -3.27 8.22 -27.94
CA ASP A 229 -2.59 7.54 -26.84
C ASP A 229 -3.52 7.54 -25.57
N PHE A 230 -4.31 8.60 -25.34
CA PHE A 230 -5.45 8.65 -24.41
C PHE A 230 -6.74 8.04 -25.00
N LYS A 231 -6.74 6.71 -25.20
CA LYS A 231 -7.99 5.98 -25.53
C LYS A 231 -9.06 5.97 -24.43
N TYR A 232 -8.74 6.52 -23.26
CA TYR A 232 -9.64 6.77 -22.14
C TYR A 232 -9.39 8.19 -21.62
N LEU A 233 -10.46 8.85 -21.14
CA LEU A 233 -10.60 10.25 -20.73
C LEU A 233 -11.21 11.19 -21.80
N ASP A 234 -11.75 12.31 -21.34
CA ASP A 234 -12.73 13.17 -22.04
C ASP A 234 -12.11 14.09 -23.13
N PHE A 235 -11.01 13.64 -23.72
CA PHE A 235 -10.14 14.38 -24.65
C PHE A 235 -10.81 14.80 -25.95
N GLN A 236 -11.85 14.08 -26.39
CA GLN A 236 -12.61 14.39 -27.61
C GLN A 236 -13.07 15.85 -27.64
N LYS A 237 -13.46 16.44 -26.51
CA LYS A 237 -13.88 17.86 -26.40
C LYS A 237 -12.78 18.87 -26.74
N GLY A 238 -11.51 18.46 -26.68
CA GLY A 238 -10.35 19.23 -27.14
C GLY A 238 -10.16 19.11 -28.65
N VAL A 239 -10.10 17.87 -29.16
CA VAL A 239 -9.89 17.59 -30.59
C VAL A 239 -11.07 18.09 -31.44
N GLU A 240 -12.32 17.89 -31.02
CA GLU A 240 -13.52 18.44 -31.66
C GLU A 240 -13.43 19.97 -31.82
N LYS A 241 -12.98 20.70 -30.79
CA LYS A 241 -12.76 22.16 -30.89
C LYS A 241 -11.67 22.49 -31.91
N CYS A 242 -10.55 21.76 -31.91
CA CYS A 242 -9.44 22.01 -32.82
C CYS A 242 -9.84 21.73 -34.28
N GLU A 243 -10.46 20.59 -34.54
CA GLU A 243 -11.08 20.26 -35.83
C GLU A 243 -12.07 21.34 -36.27
N TYR A 244 -12.92 21.84 -35.38
CA TYR A 244 -13.94 22.83 -35.68
C TYR A 244 -13.33 24.15 -36.18
N TYR A 245 -12.28 24.64 -35.51
CA TYR A 245 -11.56 25.85 -35.95
C TYR A 245 -10.74 25.62 -37.24
N ILE A 246 -10.23 24.41 -37.48
CA ILE A 246 -9.47 24.08 -38.70
C ILE A 246 -10.38 23.78 -39.90
N LYS A 247 -11.59 23.26 -39.69
CA LYS A 247 -12.65 23.17 -40.71
C LYS A 247 -13.17 24.58 -41.06
N ARG A 248 -13.35 25.47 -40.07
CA ARG A 248 -13.62 26.91 -40.27
C ARG A 248 -12.54 27.62 -41.10
N SER A 249 -11.25 27.35 -40.87
CA SER A 249 -10.16 28.08 -41.55
C SER A 249 -10.09 27.83 -43.06
N LYS A 250 -10.53 26.66 -43.55
CA LYS A 250 -10.64 26.37 -44.98
C LYS A 250 -11.90 26.92 -45.66
N LYS A 251 -12.99 27.18 -44.92
CA LYS A 251 -14.22 27.84 -45.43
C LYS A 251 -14.95 28.61 -44.33
N GLY A 252 -15.04 29.93 -44.48
CA GLY A 252 -16.14 30.70 -43.86
C GLY A 252 -15.80 31.76 -42.80
N HIS A 253 -14.63 32.43 -42.85
CA HIS A 253 -14.32 33.56 -41.95
C HIS A 253 -15.42 34.66 -41.91
N LEU A 254 -16.15 34.88 -43.02
CA LEU A 254 -17.27 35.82 -43.10
C LEU A 254 -18.50 35.35 -42.31
N ILE A 255 -18.93 34.10 -42.53
CA ILE A 255 -20.12 33.52 -41.89
C ILE A 255 -19.90 33.40 -40.37
N TYR A 256 -18.65 33.18 -39.94
CA TYR A 256 -18.36 33.03 -38.52
C TYR A 256 -18.56 34.31 -37.71
N TRP A 257 -18.35 35.49 -38.29
CA TRP A 257 -18.72 36.77 -37.67
C TRP A 257 -20.23 36.93 -37.56
N ILE A 258 -20.99 36.58 -38.61
CA ILE A 258 -22.45 36.69 -38.62
C ILE A 258 -23.08 35.79 -37.56
N PHE A 259 -22.66 34.52 -37.46
CA PHE A 259 -23.16 33.60 -36.43
C PHE A 259 -22.71 33.98 -35.01
N PHE A 260 -21.49 34.52 -34.84
CA PHE A 260 -21.08 35.03 -33.52
C PHE A 260 -21.94 36.22 -33.10
N ILE A 261 -22.26 37.14 -34.01
CA ILE A 261 -23.16 38.27 -33.76
C ILE A 261 -24.60 37.79 -33.45
N THR A 262 -25.18 36.86 -34.20
CA THR A 262 -26.54 36.39 -33.91
C THR A 262 -26.62 35.59 -32.62
N SER A 263 -25.63 34.73 -32.30
CA SER A 263 -25.53 34.09 -30.99
C SER A 263 -25.35 35.11 -29.86
N LEU A 264 -24.55 36.16 -30.04
CA LEU A 264 -24.41 37.24 -29.07
C LEU A 264 -25.73 37.98 -28.84
N ILE A 265 -26.50 38.26 -29.90
CA ILE A 265 -27.83 38.88 -29.82
C ILE A 265 -28.82 37.96 -29.10
N VAL A 266 -28.79 36.64 -29.33
CA VAL A 266 -29.64 35.68 -28.61
C VAL A 266 -29.23 35.60 -27.13
N VAL A 267 -27.94 35.55 -26.81
CA VAL A 267 -27.46 35.57 -25.42
C VAL A 267 -27.87 36.88 -24.72
N ILE A 268 -27.70 38.04 -25.37
CA ILE A 268 -28.18 39.34 -24.86
C ILE A 268 -29.70 39.34 -24.65
N SER A 269 -30.47 38.72 -25.55
CA SER A 269 -31.94 38.62 -25.44
C SER A 269 -32.38 37.74 -24.26
N VAL A 270 -31.71 36.60 -24.05
CA VAL A 270 -31.93 35.72 -22.89
C VAL A 270 -31.49 36.41 -21.59
N TYR A 271 -30.37 37.14 -21.61
CA TYR A 271 -29.88 37.91 -20.46
C TYR A 271 -30.85 39.06 -20.09
N LEU A 272 -31.42 39.74 -21.09
CA LEU A 272 -32.47 40.75 -20.92
C LEU A 272 -33.79 40.15 -20.40
N LEU A 273 -34.14 38.92 -20.81
CA LEU A 273 -35.30 38.20 -20.26
C LEU A 273 -35.08 37.78 -18.80
N TYR A 274 -33.88 37.28 -18.47
CA TYR A 274 -33.48 36.94 -17.11
C TYR A 274 -33.50 38.18 -16.20
N PHE A 275 -32.95 39.31 -16.67
CA PHE A 275 -33.07 40.61 -15.98
C PHE A 275 -34.50 41.14 -15.91
N LYS A 276 -35.37 40.89 -16.91
CA LYS A 276 -36.81 41.23 -16.85
C LYS A 276 -37.51 40.49 -15.70
N LYS A 277 -37.18 39.21 -15.48
CA LYS A 277 -37.68 38.43 -14.34
C LYS A 277 -37.19 39.05 -13.02
N LYS A 278 -35.87 39.20 -12.86
CA LYS A 278 -35.24 39.77 -11.64
C LYS A 278 -35.62 41.24 -11.36
N LYS A 279 -36.04 42.02 -12.37
CA LYS A 279 -36.61 43.37 -12.21
C LYS A 279 -38.07 43.39 -11.75
N LYS A 280 -38.86 42.33 -11.96
CA LYS A 280 -40.28 42.30 -11.58
C LYS A 280 -40.42 42.21 -10.05
N ASP A 281 -39.68 41.29 -9.45
CA ASP A 281 -39.77 41.00 -8.02
C ASP A 281 -39.21 42.16 -7.17
N ASN A 282 -38.02 42.65 -7.54
CA ASN A 282 -37.37 43.80 -6.89
C ASN A 282 -38.19 45.10 -7.00
N LYS A 283 -39.05 45.25 -8.01
CA LYS A 283 -39.92 46.43 -8.17
C LYS A 283 -41.15 46.39 -7.25
N ASN A 284 -41.61 45.20 -6.85
CA ASN A 284 -42.66 45.07 -5.84
C ASN A 284 -42.11 45.33 -4.43
N VAL A 285 -41.00 44.65 -4.06
CA VAL A 285 -40.33 44.84 -2.76
C VAL A 285 -40.00 46.32 -2.51
N LYS A 286 -39.44 47.03 -3.51
CA LYS A 286 -39.14 48.47 -3.40
C LYS A 286 -40.39 49.37 -3.33
N LYS A 287 -41.56 48.91 -3.80
CA LYS A 287 -42.84 49.65 -3.73
C LYS A 287 -43.51 49.47 -2.36
N GLU A 288 -43.38 48.29 -1.75
CA GLU A 288 -43.89 48.05 -0.40
C GLU A 288 -43.00 48.70 0.67
N LEU A 289 -41.68 48.58 0.56
CA LEU A 289 -40.74 49.30 1.43
C LEU A 289 -40.96 50.82 1.40
N LYS A 290 -41.24 51.40 0.22
CA LYS A 290 -41.59 52.83 0.15
C LYS A 290 -42.88 53.15 0.92
N LYS A 291 -43.97 52.40 0.71
CA LYS A 291 -45.21 52.58 1.50
C LYS A 291 -44.99 52.47 3.02
N LEU A 292 -44.08 51.58 3.44
CA LEU A 292 -43.73 51.39 4.85
C LEU A 292 -42.99 52.61 5.42
N VAL A 293 -42.06 53.17 4.65
CA VAL A 293 -41.30 54.39 5.00
C VAL A 293 -42.20 55.62 5.01
N ASP A 294 -43.06 55.79 3.99
CA ASP A 294 -43.99 56.93 3.90
C ASP A 294 -44.95 56.95 5.11
N LYS A 295 -45.46 55.78 5.55
CA LYS A 295 -46.29 55.65 6.77
C LYS A 295 -45.53 55.97 8.07
N TYR A 296 -44.27 55.54 8.18
CA TYR A 296 -43.44 55.86 9.35
C TYR A 296 -43.10 57.36 9.40
N ALA A 297 -42.77 57.97 8.27
CA ALA A 297 -42.50 59.41 8.17
C ALA A 297 -43.71 60.28 8.50
N ASN A 298 -44.93 59.81 8.21
CA ASN A 298 -46.19 60.46 8.59
C ASN A 298 -46.62 60.19 10.05
N GLY A 299 -45.87 59.39 10.83
CA GLY A 299 -46.21 59.04 12.20
C GLY A 299 -47.34 58.00 12.37
N GLU A 300 -47.75 57.32 11.30
CA GLU A 300 -48.86 56.34 11.33
C GLU A 300 -48.50 55.01 12.02
N ILE A 301 -47.20 54.74 12.23
CA ILE A 301 -46.66 53.51 12.86
C ILE A 301 -45.42 53.84 13.70
N SER A 302 -45.17 53.08 14.78
CA SER A 302 -43.99 53.25 15.62
C SER A 302 -42.73 52.63 15.01
N LEU A 303 -41.55 53.03 15.50
CA LEU A 303 -40.25 52.57 15.01
C LEU A 303 -40.05 51.04 15.17
N GLU A 304 -40.44 50.47 16.31
CA GLU A 304 -40.36 49.03 16.54
C GLU A 304 -41.28 48.25 15.60
N GLU A 305 -42.48 48.77 15.33
CA GLU A 305 -43.42 48.11 14.44
C GLU A 305 -42.98 48.22 12.97
N PHE A 306 -42.39 49.36 12.59
CA PHE A 306 -41.73 49.58 11.30
C PHE A 306 -40.60 48.57 11.07
N ASP A 307 -39.64 48.42 12.00
CA ASP A 307 -38.51 47.49 11.83
C ASP A 307 -38.95 46.01 11.85
N LYS A 308 -39.97 45.66 12.62
CA LYS A 308 -40.56 44.31 12.64
C LYS A 308 -41.25 43.97 11.30
N LYS A 309 -41.94 44.94 10.68
CA LYS A 309 -42.57 44.79 9.35
C LYS A 309 -41.53 44.78 8.23
N LYS A 310 -40.55 45.68 8.27
CA LYS A 310 -39.40 45.79 7.33
C LYS A 310 -38.62 44.47 7.22
N LYS A 311 -38.36 43.78 8.33
CA LYS A 311 -37.70 42.46 8.35
C LYS A 311 -38.53 41.33 7.71
N LYS A 312 -39.85 41.49 7.53
CA LYS A 312 -40.70 40.53 6.78
C LYS A 312 -40.76 40.81 5.27
N VAL A 313 -40.54 42.05 4.82
CA VAL A 313 -40.61 42.44 3.40
C VAL A 313 -39.29 42.17 2.65
N ILE A 314 -38.21 41.89 3.38
CA ILE A 314 -36.85 41.67 2.85
C ILE A 314 -36.47 40.17 2.82
N LYS A 315 -37.33 39.29 3.35
CA LYS A 315 -37.04 37.85 3.56
C LYS A 315 -37.79 36.96 2.57
#